data_AF-A0A7W6T975-F1
#
_entry.id   AF-A0A7W6T975-F1
#
_cell.length_a   1.000
_cell.length_b   1.000
_cell.length_c   1.000
_cell.angle_alpha   90.00
_cell.angle_beta   90.00
_cell.angle_gamma   90.00
#
_symmetry.space_group_name_H-M   'P 1'
#
loop_
_entity.id
_entity.type
_entity.pdbx_description
1 polymer ?
#
loop_
_entity_poly.entity_id
_entity_poly.type
_entity_poly.pdbx_seq_one_letter_code
_entity_poly.pdbx_strand_id
1 'polypeptide(L)'
;MMDVSGSPHRGVLSADDMARWQPTIEAPLTYDYGRYTVCKAGVWSQGPVTLQQLALLKGFALDGLDPTGPEFIHLQIECAKLAFADREKFYGDPKFSEIPIATLLSDAYNDERRKLVTEKASLDLRPGAIEGFGGVVKLRRAEGQREAVGALGAGEPTVGRFGEVHGDTVHFDIIDKAGNMVSSTPSGGWLQSSPVIPELGFCLGSRAQMFDLEENQPGSLAPGKRPRTTLSPTMALRDGEPYLAWGSPGGDQQDQWITQFFLRHVHCNLNLQEAIDAPAWHSEHFPISFWPRTARPGVLVVENRVSKATIENLRERGHIVEVGPDWSEGRLTAASRVGVRRRAAANPRGMQGYAAGR
;
A
#
# COMPACT_ATOMS: atom_id res chain seq x y z
N MET A 1 21.01 22.97 1.51
CA MET A 1 20.07 22.44 0.50
C MET A 1 18.73 23.12 0.72
N MET A 2 18.03 23.51 -0.34
CA MET A 2 16.65 23.98 -0.24
C MET A 2 15.73 22.78 -0.09
N ASP A 3 14.68 22.88 0.72
CA ASP A 3 13.58 21.91 0.69
C ASP A 3 12.58 22.25 -0.43
N VAL A 4 11.43 21.57 -0.45
CA VAL A 4 10.36 21.82 -1.44
C VAL A 4 9.76 23.22 -1.37
N SER A 5 10.00 23.99 -0.30
CA SER A 5 9.60 25.39 -0.20
C SER A 5 10.55 26.33 -0.95
N GLY A 6 11.67 25.81 -1.48
CA GLY A 6 12.71 26.63 -2.08
C GLY A 6 13.50 27.46 -1.07
N SER A 7 13.48 27.12 0.22
CA SER A 7 14.22 27.81 1.29
C SER A 7 15.00 26.81 2.15
N PRO A 8 16.08 27.23 2.83
CA PRO A 8 16.77 26.38 3.78
C PRO A 8 16.01 26.36 5.11
N HIS A 9 15.70 25.17 5.61
CA HIS A 9 15.07 24.96 6.92
C HIS A 9 15.95 24.11 7.84
N ARG A 10 15.82 24.32 9.15
CA ARG A 10 16.56 23.56 10.17
C ARG A 10 15.72 22.39 10.67
N GLY A 11 16.32 21.20 10.73
CA GLY A 11 15.71 20.05 11.41
C GLY A 11 15.63 20.24 12.92
N VAL A 12 14.57 19.74 13.53
CA VAL A 12 14.34 19.81 15.00
C VAL A 12 14.84 18.59 15.77
N LEU A 13 15.47 17.63 15.07
CA LEU A 13 16.03 16.41 15.66
C LEU A 13 17.16 16.73 16.65
N SER A 14 17.10 16.15 17.85
CA SER A 14 18.12 16.30 18.89
C SER A 14 18.81 14.97 19.23
N ALA A 15 19.97 15.04 19.88
CA ALA A 15 20.68 13.85 20.39
C ALA A 15 19.83 13.07 21.41
N ASP A 16 19.06 13.81 22.21
CA ASP A 16 18.09 13.30 23.17
C ASP A 16 16.99 12.44 22.52
N ASP A 17 16.53 12.81 21.32
CA ASP A 17 15.54 12.02 20.57
C ASP A 17 16.14 10.69 20.12
N MET A 18 17.40 10.69 19.67
CA MET A 18 18.12 9.46 19.33
C MET A 18 18.38 8.58 20.55
N ALA A 19 18.76 9.17 21.68
CA ALA A 19 19.09 8.42 22.90
C ALA A 19 17.88 7.75 23.55
N ARG A 20 16.68 8.32 23.40
CA ARG A 20 15.46 7.83 24.06
C ARG A 20 14.65 6.82 23.22
N TRP A 21 14.84 6.77 21.91
CA TRP A 21 14.02 5.92 21.04
C TRP A 21 14.52 4.47 21.01
N GLN A 22 13.58 3.51 21.00
CA GLN A 22 13.85 2.09 20.80
C GLN A 22 12.74 1.45 19.94
N PRO A 23 13.06 0.42 19.14
CA PRO A 23 12.04 -0.35 18.43
C PRO A 23 11.15 -1.11 19.42
N THR A 24 9.87 -1.23 19.10
CA THR A 24 8.90 -1.97 19.90
C THR A 24 8.45 -3.22 19.17
N ILE A 25 8.09 -4.26 19.93
CA ILE A 25 7.43 -5.46 19.42
C ILE A 25 5.94 -5.34 19.73
N GLU A 26 5.10 -5.61 18.74
CA GLU A 26 3.65 -5.59 18.87
C GLU A 26 3.06 -6.79 18.13
N ALA A 27 1.86 -7.23 18.54
CA ALA A 27 1.12 -8.23 17.81
C ALA A 27 0.69 -7.67 16.44
N PRO A 28 0.67 -8.48 15.37
CA PRO A 28 0.11 -8.03 14.10
C PRO A 28 -1.39 -7.79 14.25
N LEU A 29 -1.92 -6.88 13.44
CA LEU A 29 -3.33 -6.85 13.17
C LEU A 29 -3.67 -7.96 12.18
N THR A 30 -4.76 -8.70 12.44
CA THR A 30 -5.13 -9.85 11.64
C THR A 30 -6.56 -9.75 11.11
N TYR A 31 -6.81 -10.40 9.97
CA TYR A 31 -8.16 -10.62 9.45
C TYR A 31 -8.29 -12.05 8.90
N ASP A 32 -9.36 -12.73 9.27
CA ASP A 32 -9.68 -14.06 8.75
C ASP A 32 -10.43 -13.95 7.43
N TYR A 33 -9.86 -14.57 6.40
CA TYR A 33 -10.37 -14.59 5.04
C TYR A 33 -10.46 -16.03 4.53
N GLY A 34 -11.62 -16.64 4.71
CA GLY A 34 -11.83 -18.06 4.45
C GLY A 34 -10.94 -18.91 5.36
N ARG A 35 -10.04 -19.69 4.76
CA ARG A 35 -9.07 -20.52 5.49
C ARG A 35 -7.75 -19.83 5.81
N TYR A 36 -7.62 -18.55 5.49
CA TYR A 36 -6.41 -17.76 5.68
C TYR A 36 -6.59 -16.77 6.81
N THR A 37 -5.53 -16.51 7.58
CA THR A 37 -5.46 -15.38 8.50
C THR A 37 -4.36 -14.46 7.99
N VAL A 38 -4.71 -13.28 7.49
CA VAL A 38 -3.76 -12.31 6.93
C VAL A 38 -3.29 -11.37 8.03
N CYS A 39 -1.98 -11.21 8.16
CA CYS A 39 -1.31 -10.46 9.21
C CYS A 39 -0.64 -9.20 8.62
N LYS A 40 -0.89 -8.05 9.24
CA LYS A 40 -0.35 -6.74 8.86
C LYS A 40 0.14 -5.98 10.09
N ALA A 41 0.97 -4.97 9.87
CA ALA A 41 1.28 -3.97 10.90
C ALA A 41 0.01 -3.19 11.30
N GLY A 42 0.04 -2.55 12.48
CA GLY A 42 -1.09 -1.81 13.01
C GLY A 42 -1.43 -0.52 12.25
N VAL A 43 -2.43 0.20 12.76
CA VAL A 43 -3.01 1.43 12.16
C VAL A 43 -2.07 2.64 12.07
N TRP A 44 -0.88 2.56 12.69
CA TRP A 44 0.22 3.51 12.46
C TRP A 44 0.89 3.31 11.09
N SER A 45 0.60 2.21 10.41
CA SER A 45 0.91 1.94 9.01
C SER A 45 -0.37 1.94 8.18
N GLN A 46 -0.25 1.89 6.85
CA GLN A 46 -1.39 1.66 5.97
C GLN A 46 -1.82 0.19 5.88
N GLY A 47 -1.08 -0.76 6.48
CA GLY A 47 -1.31 -2.20 6.30
C GLY A 47 -2.74 -2.70 6.55
N PRO A 48 -3.50 -2.13 7.50
CA PRO A 48 -4.90 -2.52 7.68
C PRO A 48 -5.81 -2.24 6.45
N VAL A 49 -5.35 -1.45 5.47
CA VAL A 49 -6.06 -1.27 4.19
C VAL A 49 -6.17 -2.57 3.38
N THR A 50 -5.16 -3.44 3.43
CA THR A 50 -5.31 -4.80 2.85
C THR A 50 -6.41 -5.56 3.58
N LEU A 51 -6.45 -5.50 4.91
CA LEU A 51 -7.46 -6.20 5.70
C LEU A 51 -8.87 -5.68 5.43
N GLN A 52 -9.05 -4.35 5.32
CA GLN A 52 -10.33 -3.74 4.96
C GLN A 52 -10.75 -4.10 3.53
N GLN A 53 -9.83 -4.14 2.57
CA GLN A 53 -10.14 -4.62 1.22
C GLN A 53 -10.63 -6.08 1.25
N LEU A 54 -9.99 -6.96 2.01
CA LEU A 54 -10.44 -8.35 2.16
C LEU A 54 -11.81 -8.43 2.83
N ALA A 55 -12.09 -7.61 3.84
CA ALA A 55 -13.39 -7.57 4.51
C ALA A 55 -14.53 -7.11 3.59
N LEU A 56 -14.25 -6.14 2.72
CA LEU A 56 -15.18 -5.72 1.67
C LEU A 56 -15.35 -6.83 0.62
N LEU A 57 -14.25 -7.39 0.12
CA LEU A 57 -14.23 -8.35 -0.98
C LEU A 57 -14.83 -9.71 -0.62
N LYS A 58 -14.81 -10.10 0.67
CA LYS A 58 -15.41 -11.33 1.22
C LYS A 58 -16.87 -11.55 0.79
N GLY A 59 -17.61 -10.47 0.49
CA GLY A 59 -19.02 -10.55 0.07
C GLY A 59 -19.25 -10.70 -1.43
N PHE A 60 -18.20 -10.79 -2.26
CA PHE A 60 -18.32 -10.93 -3.72
C PHE A 60 -17.82 -12.29 -4.21
N ALA A 61 -18.38 -12.76 -5.33
CA ALA A 61 -18.00 -14.03 -5.96
C ALA A 61 -16.73 -13.86 -6.81
N LEU A 62 -15.57 -13.94 -6.17
CA LEU A 62 -14.27 -13.80 -6.84
C LEU A 62 -13.72 -15.11 -7.42
N ASP A 63 -14.18 -16.26 -6.92
CA ASP A 63 -13.68 -17.58 -7.33
C ASP A 63 -13.90 -17.81 -8.83
N GLY A 64 -12.82 -18.13 -9.55
CA GLY A 64 -12.86 -18.44 -10.98
C GLY A 64 -13.04 -17.23 -11.90
N LEU A 65 -13.08 -15.99 -11.38
CA LEU A 65 -13.01 -14.80 -12.23
C LEU A 65 -11.66 -14.76 -12.99
N ASP A 66 -11.68 -14.17 -14.19
CA ASP A 66 -10.46 -13.83 -14.91
C ASP A 66 -9.62 -12.86 -14.05
N PRO A 67 -8.38 -13.23 -13.65
CA PRO A 67 -7.50 -12.40 -12.80
C PRO A 67 -7.06 -11.08 -13.44
N THR A 68 -7.43 -10.85 -14.70
CA THR A 68 -7.22 -9.63 -15.48
C THR A 68 -8.48 -9.13 -16.17
N GLY A 69 -9.64 -9.71 -15.85
CA GLY A 69 -10.93 -9.33 -16.43
C GLY A 69 -11.53 -8.09 -15.78
N PRO A 70 -12.51 -7.44 -16.43
CA PRO A 70 -13.05 -6.17 -15.97
C PRO A 70 -13.78 -6.28 -14.63
N GLU A 71 -14.45 -7.40 -14.36
CA GLU A 71 -15.17 -7.61 -13.09
C GLU A 71 -14.21 -7.69 -11.90
N PHE A 72 -13.16 -8.49 -12.02
CA PHE A 72 -12.15 -8.64 -10.99
C PHE A 72 -11.45 -7.30 -10.69
N ILE A 73 -11.05 -6.57 -11.74
CA ILE A 73 -10.42 -5.25 -11.60
C ILE A 73 -11.38 -4.25 -10.96
N HIS A 74 -12.62 -4.17 -11.45
CA HIS A 74 -13.60 -3.22 -10.97
C HIS A 74 -13.91 -3.42 -9.48
N LEU A 75 -14.23 -4.65 -9.06
CA LEU A 75 -14.53 -4.97 -7.66
C LEU A 75 -13.36 -4.63 -6.74
N GLN A 76 -12.13 -5.01 -7.14
CA GLN A 76 -10.95 -4.71 -6.36
C GLN A 76 -10.76 -3.19 -6.21
N ILE A 77 -10.85 -2.44 -7.31
CA ILE A 77 -10.61 -0.99 -7.30
C ILE A 77 -11.67 -0.25 -6.48
N GLU A 78 -12.96 -0.58 -6.62
CA GLU A 78 -14.00 0.08 -5.83
C GLU A 78 -13.86 -0.23 -4.33
N CYS A 79 -13.50 -1.47 -3.97
CA CYS A 79 -13.19 -1.81 -2.57
C CYS A 79 -11.93 -1.10 -2.05
N ALA A 80 -10.88 -0.99 -2.88
CA ALA A 80 -9.69 -0.25 -2.53
C ALA A 80 -10.01 1.23 -2.28
N LYS A 81 -10.79 1.89 -3.14
CA LYS A 81 -11.22 3.29 -2.95
C LYS A 81 -11.88 3.51 -1.58
N LEU A 82 -12.77 2.60 -1.16
CA LEU A 82 -13.44 2.68 0.14
C LEU A 82 -12.47 2.46 1.32
N ALA A 83 -11.59 1.46 1.23
CA ALA A 83 -10.60 1.18 2.28
C ALA A 83 -9.58 2.31 2.44
N PHE A 84 -9.08 2.87 1.34
CA PHE A 84 -8.16 4.01 1.37
C PHE A 84 -8.84 5.30 1.85
N ALA A 85 -10.13 5.49 1.58
CA ALA A 85 -10.88 6.60 2.17
C ALA A 85 -10.94 6.46 3.71
N ASP A 86 -11.16 5.25 4.23
CA ASP A 86 -11.11 4.99 5.67
C ASP A 86 -9.70 5.19 6.24
N ARG A 87 -8.65 4.82 5.50
CA ARG A 87 -7.26 5.13 5.87
C ARG A 87 -7.06 6.62 6.12
N GLU A 88 -7.45 7.46 5.17
CA GLU A 88 -7.27 8.91 5.31
C GLU A 88 -8.08 9.49 6.47
N LYS A 89 -9.26 8.93 6.74
CA LYS A 89 -10.11 9.42 7.81
C LYS A 89 -9.66 8.96 9.19
N PHE A 90 -9.26 7.70 9.34
CA PHE A 90 -9.15 7.07 10.66
C PHE A 90 -7.72 6.72 11.05
N TYR A 91 -6.78 6.50 10.13
CA TYR A 91 -5.51 5.88 10.52
C TYR A 91 -4.53 6.90 11.11
N GLY A 92 -3.75 6.43 12.09
CA GLY A 92 -2.82 7.25 12.86
C GLY A 92 -2.09 6.42 13.90
N ASP A 93 -1.17 7.04 14.65
CA ASP A 93 -0.47 6.36 15.73
C ASP A 93 -1.44 6.06 16.90
N PRO A 94 -1.67 4.78 17.27
CA PRO A 94 -2.59 4.43 18.35
C PRO A 94 -2.13 4.91 19.74
N LYS A 95 -0.88 5.38 19.89
CA LYS A 95 -0.43 6.05 21.11
C LYS A 95 -1.00 7.46 21.28
N PHE A 96 -1.57 8.04 20.23
CA PHE A 96 -2.03 9.43 20.18
C PHE A 96 -3.49 9.58 19.75
N SER A 97 -4.09 8.54 19.17
CA SER A 97 -5.46 8.59 18.66
C SER A 97 -6.12 7.23 18.82
N GLU A 98 -7.36 7.22 19.28
CA GLU A 98 -8.16 6.01 19.35
C GLU A 98 -8.69 5.68 17.94
N ILE A 99 -8.39 4.48 17.44
CA ILE A 99 -8.78 4.05 16.09
C ILE A 99 -9.75 2.87 16.22
N PRO A 100 -10.96 2.95 15.66
CA PRO A 100 -12.00 1.94 15.84
C PRO A 100 -11.79 0.74 14.90
N ILE A 101 -10.60 0.13 14.94
CA ILE A 101 -10.17 -0.87 13.96
C ILE A 101 -11.02 -2.14 13.98
N ALA A 102 -11.52 -2.53 15.15
CA ALA A 102 -12.46 -3.65 15.27
C ALA A 102 -13.76 -3.39 14.51
N THR A 103 -14.29 -2.16 14.56
CA THR A 103 -15.47 -1.75 13.80
C THR A 103 -15.17 -1.72 12.30
N LEU A 104 -14.04 -1.13 11.90
CA LEU A 104 -13.62 -1.03 10.49
C LEU A 104 -13.45 -2.40 9.81
N LEU A 105 -13.11 -3.44 10.59
CA LEU A 105 -12.97 -4.82 10.11
C LEU A 105 -14.19 -5.71 10.40
N SER A 106 -15.24 -5.19 11.05
CA SER A 106 -16.44 -5.97 11.37
C SER A 106 -17.27 -6.28 10.13
N ASP A 107 -17.96 -7.43 10.14
CA ASP A 107 -18.86 -7.80 9.04
C ASP A 107 -20.00 -6.77 8.89
N ALA A 108 -20.59 -6.29 9.99
CA ALA A 108 -21.69 -5.32 9.97
C ALA A 108 -21.29 -3.99 9.29
N TYR A 109 -20.10 -3.46 9.58
CA TYR A 109 -19.61 -2.26 8.92
C TYR A 109 -19.36 -2.52 7.43
N ASN A 110 -18.70 -3.63 7.09
CA ASN A 110 -18.34 -3.95 5.70
C ASN A 110 -19.55 -4.35 4.85
N ASP A 111 -20.64 -4.86 5.45
CA ASP A 111 -21.92 -5.08 4.78
C ASP A 111 -22.55 -3.77 4.30
N GLU A 112 -22.57 -2.73 5.14
CA GLU A 112 -23.05 -1.40 4.74
C GLU A 112 -22.13 -0.74 3.70
N ARG A 113 -20.82 -0.86 3.89
CA ARG A 113 -19.83 -0.29 2.96
C ARG A 113 -19.91 -0.96 1.58
N ARG A 114 -20.16 -2.28 1.51
CA ARG A 114 -20.29 -3.03 0.24
C ARG A 114 -21.41 -2.50 -0.66
N LYS A 115 -22.50 -1.98 -0.09
CA LYS A 115 -23.61 -1.38 -0.85
C LYS A 115 -23.19 -0.17 -1.69
N LEU A 116 -22.03 0.42 -1.38
CA LEU A 116 -21.46 1.56 -2.10
C LEU A 116 -20.69 1.15 -3.37
N VAL A 117 -20.42 -0.14 -3.54
CA VAL A 117 -19.84 -0.71 -4.76
C VAL A 117 -20.98 -0.99 -5.73
N THR A 118 -20.92 -0.37 -6.91
CA THR A 118 -21.94 -0.47 -7.96
C THR A 118 -21.24 -0.72 -9.29
N GLU A 119 -21.99 -1.10 -10.33
CA GLU A 119 -21.45 -1.28 -11.69
C GLU A 119 -20.67 -0.06 -12.24
N LYS A 120 -20.91 1.14 -11.68
CA LYS A 120 -20.20 2.37 -12.07
C LYS A 120 -19.10 2.73 -11.08
N ALA A 121 -17.97 3.15 -11.63
CA ALA A 121 -16.82 3.62 -10.90
C ALA A 121 -17.13 4.89 -10.11
N SER A 122 -16.79 4.90 -8.83
CA SER A 122 -16.94 6.10 -8.01
C SER A 122 -15.85 7.14 -8.32
N LEU A 123 -16.27 8.40 -8.36
CA LEU A 123 -15.41 9.59 -8.45
C LEU A 123 -15.34 10.37 -7.12
N ASP A 124 -16.02 9.88 -6.08
CA ASP A 124 -16.11 10.51 -4.78
C ASP A 124 -15.26 9.78 -3.75
N LEU A 125 -14.51 10.56 -2.96
CA LEU A 125 -13.84 10.02 -1.78
C LEU A 125 -14.88 9.80 -0.67
N ARG A 126 -15.19 8.54 -0.39
CA ARG A 126 -16.29 8.14 0.50
C ARG A 126 -15.77 7.40 1.75
N PRO A 127 -15.17 8.08 2.74
CA PRO A 127 -14.83 7.44 4.00
C PRO A 127 -16.11 7.07 4.76
N GLY A 128 -16.08 6.02 5.57
CA GLY A 128 -17.21 5.67 6.41
C GLY A 128 -17.40 6.63 7.59
N ALA A 129 -18.46 6.41 8.34
CA ALA A 129 -18.81 7.21 9.51
C ALA A 129 -18.92 6.29 10.74
N ILE A 130 -18.15 6.61 11.77
CA ILE A 130 -18.21 5.96 13.08
C ILE A 130 -18.24 7.11 14.08
N GLU A 131 -19.32 7.19 14.87
CA GLU A 131 -19.56 8.29 15.80
C GLU A 131 -18.40 8.44 16.79
N GLY A 132 -17.89 9.66 16.95
CA GLY A 132 -16.77 9.95 17.85
C GLY A 132 -15.38 9.63 17.31
N PHE A 133 -15.25 9.08 16.11
CA PHE A 133 -13.97 8.66 15.54
C PHE A 133 -13.63 9.32 14.19
N GLY A 134 -12.33 9.46 13.94
CA GLY A 134 -11.78 9.92 12.67
C GLY A 134 -11.58 11.43 12.57
N GLY A 135 -10.97 11.84 11.47
CA GLY A 135 -10.63 13.21 11.14
C GLY A 135 -11.39 13.78 9.94
N VAL A 136 -11.05 15.01 9.57
CA VAL A 136 -11.54 15.69 8.38
C VAL A 136 -10.61 15.37 7.21
N VAL A 137 -11.15 14.74 6.16
CA VAL A 137 -10.36 14.43 4.97
C VAL A 137 -10.50 15.56 3.95
N LYS A 138 -9.39 16.26 3.67
CA LYS A 138 -9.33 17.31 2.65
C LYS A 138 -8.74 16.77 1.35
N LEU A 139 -9.57 16.72 0.32
CA LEU A 139 -9.15 16.25 -1.01
C LEU A 139 -8.59 17.42 -1.84
N ARG A 140 -7.28 17.39 -2.10
CA ARG A 140 -6.66 18.28 -3.11
C ARG A 140 -6.57 17.54 -4.43
N ARG A 141 -7.22 18.04 -5.48
CA ARG A 141 -7.21 17.40 -6.80
C ARG A 141 -6.02 17.87 -7.62
N ALA A 142 -5.38 16.96 -8.34
CA ALA A 142 -4.42 17.27 -9.39
C ALA A 142 -5.07 17.05 -10.76
N GLU A 143 -4.79 17.94 -11.71
CA GLU A 143 -5.20 17.83 -13.11
C GLU A 143 -4.05 17.29 -13.98
N GLY A 144 -4.38 16.63 -15.08
CA GLY A 144 -3.37 16.11 -16.02
C GLY A 144 -2.74 14.78 -15.59
N GLN A 145 -1.67 14.36 -16.29
CA GLN A 145 -0.90 13.15 -15.98
C GLN A 145 0.02 13.41 -14.78
N ARG A 146 0.25 12.39 -13.94
CA ARG A 146 1.16 12.51 -12.81
C ARG A 146 2.60 12.65 -13.33
N GLU A 147 3.20 13.81 -13.13
CA GLU A 147 4.64 13.98 -13.27
C GLU A 147 5.32 13.32 -12.08
N ALA A 148 6.34 12.49 -12.32
CA ALA A 148 7.21 12.05 -11.24
C ALA A 148 7.83 13.32 -10.62
N VAL A 149 7.62 13.56 -9.33
CA VAL A 149 8.17 14.74 -8.66
C VAL A 149 9.68 14.51 -8.47
N GLY A 150 10.44 14.76 -9.53
CA GLY A 150 11.91 14.70 -9.56
C GLY A 150 12.58 15.88 -8.86
N ALA A 151 11.82 16.74 -8.19
CA ALA A 151 12.36 17.85 -7.43
C ALA A 151 13.14 17.32 -6.21
N LEU A 152 14.43 17.68 -6.12
CA LEU A 152 15.25 17.46 -4.93
C LEU A 152 14.49 17.91 -3.68
N GLY A 153 14.39 17.03 -2.68
CA GLY A 153 13.68 17.30 -1.42
C GLY A 153 12.21 16.82 -1.38
N ALA A 154 11.57 16.47 -2.50
CA ALA A 154 10.19 15.96 -2.48
C ALA A 154 10.09 14.55 -1.88
N GLY A 155 11.10 13.71 -2.14
CA GLY A 155 11.21 12.39 -1.51
C GLY A 155 10.00 11.50 -1.75
N GLU A 156 9.54 11.39 -2.99
CA GLU A 156 8.52 10.44 -3.38
C GLU A 156 9.20 9.20 -3.98
N PRO A 157 9.03 7.99 -3.39
CA PRO A 157 9.53 6.75 -3.93
C PRO A 157 8.46 6.10 -4.83
N THR A 158 8.04 6.79 -5.89
CA THR A 158 7.15 6.22 -6.91
C THR A 158 7.94 5.79 -8.14
N VAL A 159 7.48 4.69 -8.75
CA VAL A 159 8.03 4.21 -10.03
C VAL A 159 7.59 5.19 -11.10
N GLY A 160 8.54 5.91 -11.70
CA GLY A 160 8.26 6.77 -12.84
C GLY A 160 7.83 5.97 -14.07
N ARG A 161 7.20 6.65 -15.03
CA ARG A 161 6.63 6.10 -16.28
C ARG A 161 7.58 5.25 -17.13
N PHE A 162 8.89 5.38 -16.94
CA PHE A 162 9.93 4.63 -17.67
C PHE A 162 10.63 3.56 -16.83
N GLY A 163 10.14 3.24 -15.63
CA GLY A 163 10.84 2.36 -14.71
C GLY A 163 12.09 2.99 -14.08
N GLU A 164 12.34 4.28 -14.32
CA GLU A 164 13.30 5.07 -13.54
C GLU A 164 12.77 5.23 -12.11
N VAL A 165 13.57 4.77 -11.16
CA VAL A 165 13.27 4.81 -9.73
C VAL A 165 14.12 5.90 -9.10
N HIS A 166 13.49 7.00 -8.68
CA HIS A 166 14.16 8.05 -7.92
C HIS A 166 13.82 7.92 -6.43
N GLY A 167 14.62 7.11 -5.72
CA GLY A 167 14.42 6.75 -4.32
C GLY A 167 13.48 5.56 -4.22
N ASP A 168 13.95 4.42 -3.67
CA ASP A 168 13.10 3.23 -3.56
C ASP A 168 12.90 2.80 -2.11
N THR A 169 11.71 2.28 -1.87
CA THR A 169 11.49 1.37 -0.77
C THR A 169 12.00 -0.01 -1.21
N VAL A 170 12.50 -0.83 -0.30
CA VAL A 170 12.91 -2.21 -0.64
C VAL A 170 11.95 -3.17 0.04
N HIS A 171 11.80 -4.38 -0.49
CA HIS A 171 11.08 -5.45 0.17
C HIS A 171 11.87 -6.77 0.06
N PHE A 172 11.76 -7.63 1.07
CA PHE A 172 12.30 -8.99 1.04
C PHE A 172 11.50 -9.93 1.93
N ASP A 173 11.44 -11.20 1.50
CA ASP A 173 10.83 -12.31 2.24
C ASP A 173 11.84 -13.46 2.38
N ILE A 174 11.93 -14.03 3.58
CA ILE A 174 12.86 -15.13 3.90
C ILE A 174 12.11 -16.23 4.62
N ILE A 175 12.29 -17.47 4.16
CA ILE A 175 11.87 -18.68 4.90
C ILE A 175 13.06 -19.62 5.02
N ASP A 176 13.45 -19.94 6.26
CA ASP A 176 14.60 -20.80 6.51
C ASP A 176 14.25 -22.31 6.59
N LYS A 177 15.28 -23.12 6.83
CA LYS A 177 15.16 -24.58 6.99
C LYS A 177 14.35 -24.98 8.24
N ALA A 178 14.40 -24.19 9.31
CA ALA A 178 13.61 -24.41 10.52
C ALA A 178 12.13 -24.01 10.33
N GLY A 179 11.83 -23.24 9.28
CA GLY A 179 10.51 -22.72 8.99
C GLY A 179 10.24 -21.34 9.61
N ASN A 180 11.26 -20.65 10.12
CA ASN A 180 11.14 -19.25 10.49
C ASN A 180 10.86 -18.43 9.22
N MET A 181 9.99 -17.43 9.36
CA MET A 181 9.57 -16.57 8.25
C MET A 181 9.79 -15.10 8.62
N VAL A 182 10.30 -14.31 7.67
CA VAL A 182 10.47 -12.86 7.80
C VAL A 182 9.89 -12.21 6.54
N SER A 183 9.11 -11.15 6.72
CA SER A 183 8.71 -10.24 5.64
C SER A 183 9.01 -8.81 6.10
N SER A 184 9.68 -8.02 5.27
CA SER A 184 10.14 -6.69 5.68
C SER A 184 10.18 -5.72 4.51
N THR A 185 9.69 -4.50 4.76
CA THR A 185 9.66 -3.39 3.79
C THR A 185 10.49 -2.20 4.29
N PRO A 186 11.84 -2.27 4.34
CA PRO A 186 12.68 -1.16 4.77
C PRO A 186 12.68 -0.01 3.76
N SER A 187 12.78 1.23 4.25
CA SER A 187 12.67 2.42 3.40
C SER A 187 13.12 3.70 4.11
N GLY A 188 13.41 4.73 3.32
CA GLY A 188 13.81 6.06 3.78
C GLY A 188 15.34 6.22 3.78
N GLY A 189 15.80 7.46 3.92
CA GLY A 189 17.23 7.78 3.87
C GLY A 189 17.83 7.75 2.45
N TRP A 190 17.00 7.87 1.41
CA TRP A 190 17.47 7.90 0.03
C TRP A 190 18.13 9.25 -0.31
N LEU A 191 18.98 9.24 -1.34
CA LEU A 191 19.86 10.36 -1.71
C LEU A 191 19.10 11.62 -2.15
N GLN A 192 17.89 11.47 -2.66
CA GLN A 192 17.08 12.54 -3.24
C GLN A 192 16.32 13.40 -2.21
N SER A 193 16.10 12.92 -0.98
CA SER A 193 15.25 13.63 -0.01
C SER A 193 16.00 14.49 1.00
N SER A 194 17.29 14.23 1.21
CA SER A 194 18.04 14.89 2.27
C SER A 194 19.53 14.91 1.91
N PRO A 195 20.29 15.90 2.41
CA PRO A 195 21.73 15.92 2.21
C PRO A 195 22.38 14.71 2.90
N VAL A 196 23.48 14.24 2.30
CA VAL A 196 24.34 13.21 2.91
C VAL A 196 24.98 13.79 4.17
N ILE A 197 24.98 13.01 5.25
CA ILE A 197 25.77 13.32 6.45
C ILE A 197 27.24 13.02 6.11
N PRO A 198 28.13 14.03 6.01
CA PRO A 198 29.45 13.85 5.41
C PRO A 198 30.30 12.76 6.07
N GLU A 199 30.23 12.64 7.38
CA GLU A 199 31.02 11.69 8.17
C GLU A 199 30.47 10.25 8.13
N LEU A 200 29.21 10.07 7.69
CA LEU A 200 28.50 8.79 7.74
C LEU A 200 28.18 8.20 6.36
N GLY A 201 28.07 9.03 5.32
CA GLY A 201 27.84 8.60 3.94
C GLY A 201 26.39 8.25 3.59
N PHE A 202 25.42 8.51 4.46
CA PHE A 202 23.99 8.32 4.19
C PHE A 202 23.14 9.54 4.53
N CYS A 203 21.90 9.58 4.03
CA CYS A 203 20.96 10.67 4.23
C CYS A 203 19.96 10.38 5.36
N LEU A 204 19.40 11.43 5.97
CA LEU A 204 18.24 11.29 6.85
C LEU A 204 16.96 10.95 6.06
N GLY A 205 15.97 10.38 6.75
CA GLY A 205 14.67 10.08 6.17
C GLY A 205 13.74 11.29 6.06
N SER A 206 12.74 11.19 5.20
CA SER A 206 11.72 12.22 4.98
C SER A 206 10.29 11.77 5.33
N ARG A 207 10.14 10.70 6.14
CA ARG A 207 8.84 10.09 6.43
C ARG A 207 7.85 11.06 7.11
N ALA A 208 8.37 12.04 7.84
CA ALA A 208 7.55 13.08 8.49
C ALA A 208 6.70 13.90 7.50
N GLN A 209 7.02 13.89 6.19
CA GLN A 209 6.16 14.48 5.15
C GLN A 209 4.74 13.88 5.14
N MET A 210 4.55 12.70 5.74
CA MET A 210 3.28 12.00 5.74
C MET A 210 2.31 12.50 6.81
N PHE A 211 2.76 13.37 7.72
CA PHE A 211 1.90 14.03 8.69
C PHE A 211 1.05 15.13 8.05
N ASP A 212 -0.10 15.37 8.66
CA ASP A 212 -0.88 16.57 8.42
C ASP A 212 -0.43 17.69 9.36
N LEU A 213 -0.38 18.93 8.85
CA LEU A 213 -0.06 20.14 9.63
C LEU A 213 -1.31 20.80 10.23
N GLU A 214 -2.43 20.09 10.23
CA GLU A 214 -3.65 20.48 10.92
C GLU A 214 -3.70 19.76 12.26
N GLU A 215 -4.09 20.46 13.32
CA GLU A 215 -4.21 19.87 14.65
C GLU A 215 -5.44 18.94 14.77
N ASN A 216 -5.43 18.07 15.78
CA ASN A 216 -6.56 17.21 16.17
C ASN A 216 -7.05 16.23 15.08
N GLN A 217 -6.17 15.80 14.18
CA GLN A 217 -6.39 14.73 13.22
C GLN A 217 -5.64 13.45 13.66
N PRO A 218 -6.14 12.25 13.32
CA PRO A 218 -5.36 11.01 13.48
C PRO A 218 -3.97 11.09 12.82
N GLY A 219 -3.88 11.78 11.68
CA GLY A 219 -2.65 12.04 10.92
C GLY A 219 -1.82 13.26 11.35
N SER A 220 -2.22 14.02 12.37
CA SER A 220 -1.50 15.26 12.77
C SER A 220 -0.07 15.00 13.23
N LEU A 221 0.83 15.93 12.89
CA LEU A 221 2.18 16.01 13.45
C LEU A 221 2.14 16.22 14.97
N ALA A 222 2.88 15.40 15.72
CA ALA A 222 3.09 15.58 17.15
C ALA A 222 4.46 15.02 17.59
N PRO A 223 5.09 15.58 18.65
CA PRO A 223 6.33 15.05 19.20
C PRO A 223 6.19 13.58 19.66
N GLY A 224 7.16 12.74 19.29
CA GLY A 224 7.16 11.31 19.65
C GLY A 224 6.13 10.44 18.91
N LYS A 225 5.29 11.03 18.08
CA LYS A 225 4.30 10.32 17.25
C LYS A 225 4.97 9.75 16.00
N ARG A 226 4.56 8.55 15.57
CA ARG A 226 4.93 8.00 14.26
C ARG A 226 4.05 8.62 13.17
N PRO A 227 4.60 9.02 12.01
CA PRO A 227 3.76 9.34 10.86
C PRO A 227 3.04 8.07 10.39
N ARG A 228 1.81 8.20 9.88
CA ARG A 228 1.11 7.09 9.21
C ARG A 228 1.95 6.65 8.02
N THR A 229 2.66 5.53 8.15
CA THR A 229 3.64 5.10 7.15
C THR A 229 3.02 4.26 6.04
N THR A 230 3.57 4.33 4.84
CA THR A 230 3.19 3.46 3.71
C THR A 230 3.78 2.05 3.82
N LEU A 231 4.78 1.84 4.67
CA LEU A 231 5.52 0.57 4.76
C LEU A 231 4.64 -0.54 5.32
N SER A 232 4.49 -1.62 4.54
CA SER A 232 3.43 -2.58 4.79
C SER A 232 3.79 -4.04 4.44
N PRO A 233 4.72 -4.69 5.15
CA PRO A 233 5.00 -6.12 4.95
C PRO A 233 3.78 -6.98 5.29
N THR A 234 3.71 -8.19 4.73
CA THR A 234 2.54 -9.07 4.89
C THR A 234 2.94 -10.50 5.16
N MET A 235 2.20 -11.15 6.05
CA MET A 235 2.25 -12.58 6.24
C MET A 235 0.85 -13.16 6.27
N ALA A 236 0.70 -14.46 6.02
CA ALA A 236 -0.56 -15.16 6.22
C ALA A 236 -0.34 -16.56 6.79
N LEU A 237 -1.28 -16.95 7.65
CA LEU A 237 -1.51 -18.33 8.03
C LEU A 237 -2.49 -18.97 7.03
N ARG A 238 -2.44 -20.29 6.90
CA ARG A 238 -3.46 -21.10 6.23
C ARG A 238 -3.83 -22.26 7.15
N ASP A 239 -5.10 -22.35 7.53
CA ASP A 239 -5.62 -23.29 8.53
C ASP A 239 -4.88 -23.20 9.88
N GLY A 240 -4.53 -21.97 10.29
CA GLY A 240 -3.77 -21.72 11.53
C GLY A 240 -2.25 -21.94 11.42
N GLU A 241 -1.76 -22.50 10.31
CA GLU A 241 -0.33 -22.79 10.12
C GLU A 241 0.38 -21.69 9.30
N PRO A 242 1.63 -21.31 9.62
CA PRO A 242 2.39 -20.33 8.84
C PRO A 242 2.54 -20.74 7.37
N TYR A 243 2.13 -19.86 6.45
CA TYR A 243 2.00 -20.22 5.03
C TYR A 243 2.80 -19.31 4.09
N LEU A 244 2.54 -18.01 4.10
CA LEU A 244 2.98 -17.08 3.05
C LEU A 244 3.55 -15.79 3.68
N ALA A 245 4.67 -15.32 3.16
CA ALA A 245 5.26 -14.01 3.42
C ALA A 245 5.39 -13.29 2.08
N TRP A 246 4.93 -12.05 1.98
CA TRP A 246 5.00 -11.28 0.74
C TRP A 246 4.86 -9.78 0.97
N GLY A 247 5.25 -9.02 -0.03
CA GLY A 247 5.09 -7.59 -0.05
C GLY A 247 5.68 -6.97 -1.30
N SER A 248 5.58 -5.64 -1.38
CA SER A 248 6.13 -4.84 -2.47
C SER A 248 6.54 -3.48 -1.90
N PRO A 249 7.59 -2.83 -2.43
CA PRO A 249 7.71 -1.38 -2.33
C PRO A 249 6.70 -0.66 -3.22
N GLY A 250 6.74 0.67 -3.21
CA GLY A 250 5.90 1.55 -4.04
C GLY A 250 4.80 2.26 -3.28
N GLY A 251 5.16 3.02 -2.24
CA GLY A 251 4.29 4.04 -1.66
C GLY A 251 2.85 3.59 -1.35
N ASP A 252 1.87 4.36 -1.86
CA ASP A 252 0.44 4.07 -1.68
C ASP A 252 -0.07 2.92 -2.57
N GLN A 253 0.74 2.42 -3.50
CA GLN A 253 0.40 1.27 -4.33
C GLN A 253 0.69 -0.06 -3.62
N GLN A 254 1.47 -0.08 -2.54
CA GLN A 254 1.84 -1.31 -1.81
C GLN A 254 0.62 -2.19 -1.50
N ASP A 255 -0.32 -1.71 -0.68
CA ASP A 255 -1.50 -2.49 -0.28
C ASP A 255 -2.59 -2.60 -1.36
N GLN A 256 -2.36 -2.06 -2.55
CA GLN A 256 -3.16 -2.37 -3.74
C GLN A 256 -2.60 -3.63 -4.41
N TRP A 257 -1.31 -3.64 -4.74
CA TRP A 257 -0.64 -4.78 -5.38
C TRP A 257 -0.50 -6.00 -4.46
N ILE A 258 -0.24 -5.78 -3.16
CA ILE A 258 -0.17 -6.84 -2.14
C ILE A 258 -1.51 -7.58 -2.05
N THR A 259 -2.61 -6.83 -2.06
CA THR A 259 -3.97 -7.39 -2.02
C THR A 259 -4.29 -8.10 -3.34
N GLN A 260 -3.94 -7.48 -4.48
CA GLN A 260 -4.14 -8.05 -5.82
C GLN A 260 -3.48 -9.42 -5.96
N PHE A 261 -2.20 -9.52 -5.58
CA PHE A 261 -1.43 -10.74 -5.59
C PHE A 261 -2.12 -11.85 -4.79
N PHE A 262 -2.55 -11.52 -3.56
CA PHE A 262 -3.19 -12.49 -2.68
C PHE A 262 -4.52 -12.98 -3.25
N LEU A 263 -5.38 -12.08 -3.74
CA LEU A 263 -6.66 -12.43 -4.35
C LEU A 263 -6.49 -13.37 -5.55
N ARG A 264 -5.53 -13.08 -6.44
CA ARG A 264 -5.20 -13.96 -7.58
C ARG A 264 -4.74 -15.33 -7.13
N HIS A 265 -3.90 -15.37 -6.10
CA HIS A 265 -3.37 -16.61 -5.58
C HIS A 265 -4.47 -17.50 -4.98
N VAL A 266 -5.43 -16.91 -4.25
CA VAL A 266 -6.44 -17.67 -3.49
C VAL A 266 -7.75 -17.91 -4.25
N HIS A 267 -8.15 -17.04 -5.18
CA HIS A 267 -9.41 -17.17 -5.94
C HIS A 267 -9.22 -17.65 -7.39
N CYS A 268 -8.08 -17.29 -8.00
CA CYS A 268 -7.79 -17.63 -9.40
C CYS A 268 -6.79 -18.79 -9.53
N ASN A 269 -6.37 -19.40 -8.41
CA ASN A 269 -5.44 -20.52 -8.33
C ASN A 269 -4.09 -20.31 -9.03
N LEU A 270 -3.66 -19.05 -9.20
CA LEU A 270 -2.35 -18.75 -9.76
C LEU A 270 -1.25 -19.14 -8.76
N ASN A 271 -0.16 -19.71 -9.24
CA ASN A 271 1.03 -19.91 -8.41
C ASN A 271 1.70 -18.55 -8.08
N LEU A 272 2.70 -18.54 -7.19
CA LEU A 272 3.32 -17.29 -6.74
C LEU A 272 3.89 -16.46 -7.90
N GLN A 273 4.57 -17.09 -8.86
CA GLN A 273 5.16 -16.38 -9.99
C GLN A 273 4.10 -15.92 -10.99
N GLU A 274 3.10 -16.77 -11.30
CA GLU A 274 1.98 -16.38 -12.16
C GLU A 274 1.19 -15.19 -11.60
N ALA A 275 0.96 -15.17 -10.28
CA ALA A 275 0.25 -14.06 -9.63
C ALA A 275 1.05 -12.74 -9.69
N ILE A 276 2.39 -12.82 -9.62
CA ILE A 276 3.30 -11.68 -9.76
C ILE A 276 3.40 -11.22 -11.22
N ASP A 277 3.50 -12.16 -12.17
CA ASP A 277 3.70 -11.87 -13.59
C ASP A 277 2.44 -11.33 -14.28
N ALA A 278 1.27 -11.66 -13.74
CA ALA A 278 -0.01 -11.21 -14.29
C ALA A 278 -0.09 -9.66 -14.38
N PRO A 279 -0.66 -9.10 -15.46
CA PRO A 279 -0.81 -7.66 -15.67
C PRO A 279 -1.38 -6.93 -14.45
N ALA A 280 -0.69 -5.94 -13.90
CA ALA A 280 -1.08 -5.27 -12.66
C ALA A 280 -1.68 -3.87 -12.89
N TRP A 281 -2.21 -3.28 -11.81
CA TRP A 281 -2.86 -1.97 -11.83
C TRP A 281 -2.90 -1.33 -10.45
N HIS A 282 -3.16 -0.02 -10.39
CA HIS A 282 -3.46 0.71 -9.17
C HIS A 282 -4.41 1.88 -9.43
N SER A 283 -5.07 2.37 -8.37
CA SER A 283 -5.86 3.60 -8.41
C SER A 283 -5.12 4.76 -7.73
N GLU A 284 -5.37 5.96 -8.26
CA GLU A 284 -4.90 7.24 -7.71
C GLU A 284 -6.06 8.07 -7.11
N HIS A 285 -7.17 7.41 -6.78
CA HIS A 285 -8.43 8.06 -6.43
C HIS A 285 -8.40 8.85 -5.11
N PHE A 286 -7.46 8.55 -4.21
CA PHE A 286 -7.36 9.11 -2.86
C PHE A 286 -6.10 9.97 -2.69
N PRO A 287 -6.04 10.85 -1.66
CA PRO A 287 -4.83 11.61 -1.35
C PRO A 287 -3.61 10.71 -1.16
N ILE A 288 -2.56 10.98 -1.92
CA ILE A 288 -1.29 10.26 -1.80
C ILE A 288 -0.60 10.62 -0.49
N SER A 289 0.24 9.72 0.02
CA SER A 289 0.97 9.93 1.27
C SER A 289 2.18 10.87 1.11
N PHE A 290 2.66 11.10 -0.10
CA PHE A 290 3.83 11.93 -0.37
C PHE A 290 3.43 13.36 -0.73
N TRP A 291 4.32 14.32 -0.50
CA TRP A 291 4.12 15.68 -1.00
C TRP A 291 3.92 15.65 -2.54
N PRO A 292 2.95 16.38 -3.14
CA PRO A 292 2.09 17.44 -2.57
C PRO A 292 0.72 17.00 -2.02
N ARG A 293 0.54 15.69 -1.74
CA ARG A 293 -0.65 15.12 -1.10
C ARG A 293 -1.93 15.35 -1.90
N THR A 294 -1.82 15.27 -3.22
CA THR A 294 -2.95 15.39 -4.15
C THR A 294 -3.59 14.03 -4.44
N ALA A 295 -4.74 14.04 -5.12
CA ALA A 295 -5.45 12.87 -5.61
C ALA A 295 -5.92 13.09 -7.05
N ARG A 296 -6.14 12.00 -7.78
CA ARG A 296 -6.73 11.98 -9.13
C ARG A 296 -7.98 11.08 -9.10
N PRO A 297 -9.13 11.58 -8.62
CA PRO A 297 -10.34 10.79 -8.44
C PRO A 297 -10.77 10.05 -9.70
N GLY A 298 -10.95 8.74 -9.59
CA GLY A 298 -11.41 7.88 -10.68
C GLY A 298 -10.31 7.36 -11.60
N VAL A 299 -9.07 7.84 -11.45
CA VAL A 299 -7.93 7.34 -12.22
C VAL A 299 -7.58 5.91 -11.80
N LEU A 300 -7.45 5.06 -12.81
CA LEU A 300 -7.02 3.68 -12.74
C LEU A 300 -5.88 3.51 -13.75
N VAL A 301 -4.67 3.25 -13.26
CA VAL A 301 -3.49 2.98 -14.09
C VAL A 301 -3.38 1.47 -14.26
N VAL A 302 -3.28 1.00 -15.50
CA VAL A 302 -3.18 -0.42 -15.85
C VAL A 302 -1.97 -0.68 -16.75
N GLU A 303 -1.35 -1.86 -16.63
CA GLU A 303 -0.35 -2.29 -17.61
C GLU A 303 -0.98 -2.53 -18.99
N ASN A 304 -0.24 -2.19 -20.05
CA ASN A 304 -0.69 -2.38 -21.44
C ASN A 304 -0.91 -3.85 -21.85
N ARG A 305 -0.48 -4.81 -21.03
CA ARG A 305 -0.78 -6.24 -21.21
C ARG A 305 -2.21 -6.62 -20.79
N VAL A 306 -2.96 -5.75 -20.12
CA VAL A 306 -4.40 -5.95 -19.89
C VAL A 306 -5.12 -5.90 -21.25
N SER A 307 -6.07 -6.80 -21.48
CA SER A 307 -6.75 -6.88 -22.77
C SER A 307 -7.51 -5.58 -23.10
N LYS A 308 -7.49 -5.17 -24.37
CA LYS A 308 -8.23 -3.97 -24.83
C LYS A 308 -9.73 -4.03 -24.49
N ALA A 309 -10.33 -5.21 -24.61
CA ALA A 309 -11.73 -5.43 -24.25
C ALA A 309 -12.01 -5.14 -22.76
N THR A 310 -11.08 -5.51 -21.88
CA THR A 310 -11.18 -5.20 -20.45
C THR A 310 -11.04 -3.70 -20.20
N ILE A 311 -10.04 -3.06 -20.83
CA ILE A 311 -9.81 -1.61 -20.70
C ILE A 311 -11.06 -0.83 -21.14
N GLU A 312 -11.66 -1.21 -22.27
CA GLU A 312 -12.85 -0.56 -22.81
C GLU A 312 -14.05 -0.76 -21.88
N ASN A 313 -14.24 -1.96 -21.34
CA ASN A 313 -15.31 -2.20 -20.37
C ASN A 313 -15.12 -1.38 -19.08
N LEU A 314 -13.89 -1.24 -18.57
CA LEU A 314 -13.60 -0.42 -17.40
C LEU A 314 -13.90 1.07 -17.66
N ARG A 315 -13.60 1.56 -18.88
CA ARG A 315 -13.98 2.92 -19.31
C ARG A 315 -15.49 3.10 -19.39
N GLU A 316 -16.23 2.12 -19.91
CA GLU A 316 -17.70 2.14 -19.94
C GLU A 316 -18.31 2.14 -18.54
N ARG A 317 -17.66 1.47 -17.57
CA ARG A 317 -18.01 1.55 -16.14
C ARG A 317 -17.66 2.91 -15.52
N GLY A 318 -16.95 3.79 -16.21
CA GLY A 318 -16.64 5.15 -15.75
C GLY A 318 -15.27 5.32 -15.10
N HIS A 319 -14.41 4.29 -15.14
CA HIS A 319 -13.02 4.46 -14.72
C HIS A 319 -12.27 5.36 -15.70
N ILE A 320 -11.43 6.25 -15.18
CA ILE A 320 -10.50 7.05 -16.00
C ILE A 320 -9.25 6.20 -16.19
N VAL A 321 -9.26 5.35 -17.22
CA VAL A 321 -8.19 4.36 -17.43
C VAL A 321 -7.00 4.97 -18.16
N GLU A 322 -5.85 4.98 -17.48
CA GLU A 322 -4.54 5.29 -18.06
C GLU A 322 -3.74 4.02 -18.28
N VAL A 323 -3.13 3.90 -19.46
CA VAL A 323 -2.38 2.70 -19.85
C VAL A 323 -0.89 2.98 -19.72
N GLY A 324 -0.25 2.30 -18.78
CA GLY A 324 1.20 2.30 -18.57
C GLY A 324 1.93 1.28 -19.44
N PRO A 325 3.27 1.19 -19.35
CA PRO A 325 4.06 0.17 -20.04
C PRO A 325 3.63 -1.27 -19.70
N ASP A 326 4.14 -2.24 -20.47
CA ASP A 326 3.78 -3.65 -20.29
C ASP A 326 4.18 -4.21 -18.92
N TRP A 327 5.29 -3.74 -18.34
CA TRP A 327 5.94 -4.28 -17.15
C TRP A 327 6.33 -3.16 -16.17
N SER A 328 5.34 -2.39 -15.70
CA SER A 328 5.50 -1.19 -14.87
C SER A 328 4.88 -1.26 -13.48
N GLU A 329 3.94 -2.18 -13.21
CA GLU A 329 3.12 -2.18 -12.00
C GLU A 329 3.58 -3.24 -10.98
N GLY A 330 4.05 -2.79 -9.81
CA GLY A 330 4.44 -3.67 -8.72
C GLY A 330 5.89 -4.15 -8.76
N ARG A 331 6.43 -4.41 -7.56
CA ARG A 331 7.79 -4.93 -7.32
C ARG A 331 7.73 -6.05 -6.28
N LEU A 332 6.71 -6.90 -6.40
CA LEU A 332 6.38 -7.94 -5.43
C LEU A 332 7.53 -8.95 -5.26
N THR A 333 7.76 -9.38 -4.03
CA THR A 333 8.37 -10.68 -3.73
C THR A 333 7.42 -11.49 -2.87
N ALA A 334 7.58 -12.82 -2.92
CA ALA A 334 6.83 -13.72 -2.07
C ALA A 334 7.64 -14.98 -1.77
N ALA A 335 7.49 -15.50 -0.56
CA ALA A 335 7.98 -16.79 -0.14
C ALA A 335 6.87 -17.57 0.59
N SER A 336 6.74 -18.87 0.30
CA SER A 336 5.75 -19.72 0.97
C SER A 336 6.33 -21.04 1.45
N ARG A 337 5.67 -21.63 2.45
CA ARG A 337 5.97 -22.96 2.97
C ARG A 337 4.74 -23.86 2.98
N VAL A 338 4.92 -25.11 2.56
CA VAL A 338 3.91 -26.17 2.67
C VAL A 338 4.60 -27.44 3.14
N GLY A 339 4.39 -27.80 4.40
CA GLY A 339 5.19 -28.84 5.06
C GLY A 339 6.68 -28.51 5.00
N VAL A 340 7.47 -29.40 4.39
CA VAL A 340 8.92 -29.21 4.18
C VAL A 340 9.27 -28.44 2.91
N ARG A 341 8.32 -28.17 2.02
CA ARG A 341 8.58 -27.50 0.73
C ARG A 341 8.57 -25.99 0.92
N ARG A 342 9.59 -25.33 0.39
CA ARG A 342 9.71 -23.87 0.33
C ARG A 342 9.62 -23.44 -1.13
N ARG A 343 8.96 -22.33 -1.38
CA ARG A 343 8.83 -21.71 -2.70
C ARG A 343 9.11 -20.22 -2.55
N ALA A 344 9.71 -19.62 -3.55
CA ALA A 344 9.89 -18.19 -3.64
C ALA A 344 9.61 -17.74 -5.07
N ALA A 345 9.14 -16.51 -5.21
CA ALA A 345 8.89 -15.86 -6.48
C ALA A 345 9.23 -14.37 -6.35
N ALA A 346 9.62 -13.75 -7.45
CA ALA A 346 10.01 -12.36 -7.45
C ALA A 346 9.59 -11.67 -8.74
N ASN A 347 9.34 -10.37 -8.63
CA ASN A 347 8.92 -9.54 -9.73
C ASN A 347 9.97 -9.47 -10.84
N PRO A 348 9.60 -9.71 -12.12
CA PRO A 348 10.50 -9.58 -13.26
C PRO A 348 10.60 -8.14 -13.77
N ARG A 349 9.63 -7.26 -13.45
CA ARG A 349 9.62 -5.87 -13.93
C ARG A 349 10.93 -5.21 -13.54
N GLY A 350 11.50 -4.40 -14.43
CA GLY A 350 12.74 -3.66 -14.18
C GLY A 350 13.99 -4.51 -13.96
N MET A 351 13.91 -5.85 -14.13
CA MET A 351 15.04 -6.77 -14.11
C MET A 351 15.92 -6.68 -12.84
N GLN A 352 15.29 -6.45 -11.69
CA GLN A 352 15.99 -6.24 -10.41
C GLN A 352 15.54 -7.20 -9.30
N GLY A 353 14.24 -7.48 -9.19
CA GLY A 353 13.72 -8.43 -8.22
C GLY A 353 14.21 -9.85 -8.53
N TYR A 354 14.56 -10.61 -7.50
CA TYR A 354 15.04 -11.98 -7.68
C TYR A 354 14.65 -12.89 -6.53
N ALA A 355 14.41 -14.16 -6.84
CA ALA A 355 14.13 -15.21 -5.87
C ALA A 355 15.24 -16.27 -5.94
N ALA A 356 15.73 -16.71 -4.78
CA ALA A 356 16.75 -17.74 -4.67
C ALA A 356 16.41 -18.71 -3.52
N GLY A 357 16.69 -19.99 -3.72
CA GLY A 357 16.44 -21.05 -2.73
C GLY A 357 16.93 -22.41 -3.21
N ARG A 358 17.03 -23.38 -2.29
CA ARG A 358 17.48 -24.75 -2.58
C ARG A 358 16.90 -25.77 -1.60
#